data_AF-A0A0F8ZGJ1-F1
#
_entry.id   AF-A0A0F8ZGJ1-F1
#
_cell.length_a   1.000
_cell.length_b   1.000
_cell.length_c   1.000
_cell.angle_alpha   90.00
_cell.angle_beta   90.00
_cell.angle_gamma   90.00
#
_symmetry.space_group_name_H-M   'P 1'
#
loop_
_entity.id
_entity.type
_entity.pdbx_description
1 polymer ?
#
loop_
_entity_poly.entity_id
_entity_poly.type
_entity_poly.pdbx_seq_one_letter_code
_entity_poly.pdbx_strand_id
1 'polypeptide(L)' 'YRRSEPKRINIDPKTYLTAAQKKSIRKKMTEGNEDFARFSEAVDRIEERKEK' A
#
# COMPACT_ATOMS: atom_id res chain seq x y z
N TYR A 1 -14.81 30.08 11.26
CA TYR A 1 -13.78 29.51 10.37
C TYR A 1 -14.36 28.24 9.73
N ARG A 2 -14.60 28.20 8.41
CA ARG A 2 -15.16 27.01 7.72
C ARG A 2 -14.00 26.26 7.05
N ARG A 3 -13.63 25.08 7.57
CA ARG A 3 -12.65 24.20 6.91
C ARG A 3 -13.23 23.79 5.56
N SER A 4 -12.59 24.18 4.47
CA SER A 4 -12.91 23.65 3.14
C SER A 4 -12.60 22.16 3.12
N GLU A 5 -13.55 21.34 2.69
CA GLU A 5 -13.35 19.91 2.56
C GLU A 5 -12.19 19.61 1.59
N PRO A 6 -11.37 18.59 1.88
CA PRO A 6 -10.28 18.22 0.99
C PRO A 6 -10.85 17.85 -0.38
N LYS A 7 -10.40 18.54 -1.43
CA LYS A 7 -10.77 18.21 -2.80
C LYS A 7 -10.26 16.81 -3.13
N ARG A 8 -11.19 15.90 -3.45
CA ARG A 8 -10.83 14.59 -4.00
C ARG A 8 -10.19 14.79 -5.36
N ILE A 9 -8.98 14.27 -5.52
CA ILE A 9 -8.26 14.30 -6.79
C ILE A 9 -8.80 13.12 -7.61
N ASN A 10 -9.34 13.40 -8.80
CA ASN A 10 -9.69 12.34 -9.75
C ASN A 10 -8.39 11.81 -10.36
N ILE A 11 -7.96 10.64 -9.90
CA ILE A 11 -6.77 9.96 -10.39
C ILE A 11 -7.21 8.99 -11.48
N ASP A 12 -6.56 9.03 -12.64
CA ASP A 12 -6.85 8.11 -13.72
C ASP A 12 -6.47 6.68 -13.30
N PRO A 13 -7.37 5.68 -13.45
CA PRO A 13 -7.09 4.30 -13.01
C PRO A 13 -5.87 3.66 -13.66
N LYS A 14 -5.44 4.11 -14.85
CA LYS A 14 -4.24 3.59 -15.53
C LYS A 14 -2.95 4.03 -14.84
N THR A 15 -3.03 5.05 -13.97
CA THR A 15 -1.90 5.49 -13.15
C THR A 15 -1.78 4.69 -11.84
N TYR A 16 -2.74 3.79 -11.56
CA TYR A 16 -2.63 2.92 -10.40
C TYR A 16 -1.49 1.94 -10.54
N LEU A 17 -0.79 1.74 -9.43
CA LEU A 17 0.26 0.73 -9.35
C LEU A 17 -0.34 -0.66 -9.54
N THR A 18 0.28 -1.43 -10.42
CA THR A 18 -0.03 -2.86 -10.59
C THR A 18 0.37 -3.65 -9.34
N ALA A 19 -0.17 -4.86 -9.18
CA ALA A 19 0.19 -5.75 -8.06
C ALA A 19 1.71 -6.02 -8.01
N ALA A 20 2.33 -6.23 -9.16
CA ALA A 20 3.78 -6.44 -9.27
C ALA A 20 4.58 -5.21 -8.81
N GLN A 21 4.18 -4.01 -9.22
CA GLN A 21 4.83 -2.76 -8.80
C GLN A 21 4.67 -2.52 -7.29
N LYS A 22 3.48 -2.76 -6.73
CA LYS A 22 3.25 -2.67 -5.28
C LYS A 22 4.16 -3.62 -4.52
N LYS A 23 4.32 -4.86 -4.99
CA LYS A 23 5.21 -5.85 -4.38
C LYS A 23 6.68 -5.43 -4.44
N SER A 24 7.13 -4.88 -5.57
CA SER A 24 8.50 -4.37 -5.74
C SER A 24 8.79 -3.17 -4.83
N ILE A 25 7.87 -2.22 -4.73
CA ILE A 25 8.00 -1.06 -3.82
C ILE A 25 8.04 -1.51 -2.37
N ARG A 26 7.15 -2.45 -1.99
CA ARG A 26 7.13 -3.00 -0.63
C ARG A 26 8.47 -3.65 -0.29
N LYS A 27 9.02 -4.48 -1.19
CA LYS A 27 10.33 -5.12 -1.02
C LYS A 27 11.47 -4.10 -0.83
N LYS A 28 11.50 -3.04 -1.64
CA LYS A 28 12.49 -1.97 -1.48
C LYS A 28 12.35 -1.19 -0.18
N MET A 29 11.11 -0.97 0.30
CA MET A 29 10.87 -0.28 1.57
C MET A 29 11.22 -1.14 2.79
N THR A 30 11.13 -2.47 2.66
CA THR A 30 11.56 -3.40 3.72
C THR A 30 13.08 -3.60 3.77
N GLU A 31 13.79 -3.44 2.66
CA GLU A 31 15.26 -3.46 2.60
C GLU A 31 15.84 -2.21 3.29
N GLY A 32 16.00 -2.30 4.62
CA GLY A 32 16.58 -1.24 5.46
C GLY A 32 15.68 -0.76 6.59
N ASN A 33 14.47 -1.31 6.73
CA ASN A 33 13.56 -0.93 7.82
C ASN A 33 12.82 -2.15 8.39
N GLU A 34 13.33 -2.70 9.50
CA GLU A 34 12.81 -3.93 10.13
C GLU A 34 11.36 -3.80 10.58
N ASP A 35 10.94 -2.62 11.05
CA ASP A 35 9.55 -2.38 11.44
C ASP A 35 8.60 -2.49 10.25
N PHE A 36 9.05 -2.03 9.07
CA PHE A 36 8.29 -2.14 7.84
C PHE A 36 8.25 -3.58 7.32
N ALA A 37 9.31 -4.36 7.56
CA ALA A 37 9.34 -5.79 7.23
C ALA A 37 8.33 -6.58 8.06
N ARG A 38 8.26 -6.33 9.37
CA ARG A 38 7.25 -6.96 10.25
C ARG A 38 5.83 -6.57 9.85
N PHE A 39 5.62 -5.31 9.47
CA PHE A 39 4.33 -4.86 8.96
C PHE A 39 3.95 -5.53 7.63
N SER A 40 4.90 -5.64 6.69
CA SER A 40 4.70 -6.34 5.42
C SER A 40 4.25 -7.79 5.62
N GLU A 41 4.92 -8.51 6.50
CA GLU A 41 4.60 -9.92 6.81
C GLU A 41 3.20 -10.06 7.42
N ALA A 42 2.81 -9.14 8.30
CA ALA A 42 1.47 -9.13 8.88
C ALA A 42 0.38 -8.88 7.82
N VAL A 43 0.63 -8.00 6.85
CA VAL A 43 -0.29 -7.74 5.73
C VAL A 43 -0.43 -8.98 4.84
N ASP A 44 0.68 -9.64 4.51
CA ASP A 44 0.66 -10.85 3.68
C ASP A 44 -0.17 -11.97 4.35
N ARG A 45 -0.04 -12.15 5.67
CA ARG A 45 -0.86 -13.10 6.45
C ARG A 45 -2.36 -12.79 6.43
N ILE A 46 -2.74 -11.51 6.38
CA ILE A 46 -4.16 -11.10 6.36
C ILE A 46 -4.75 -11.35 4.97
N GLU A 47 -4.02 -11.08 3.90
CA GLU A 47 -4.46 -11.38 2.53
C GLU A 47 -4.66 -12.89 2.34
N GLU A 48 -3.72 -13.72 2.81
CA GLU A 48 -3.81 -15.19 2.72
C GLU A 48 -5.04 -15.78 3.45
N ARG A 49 -5.49 -15.13 4.53
CA ARG A 49 -6.70 -15.52 5.26
C ARG A 49 -8.00 -15.14 4.57
N LYS A 50 -7.99 -14.21 3.61
CA LYS A 50 -9.19 -13.83 2.85
C LYS A 50 -9.46 -14.73 1.64
N GLU A 51 -8.43 -15.44 1.16
CA GLU A 51 -8.56 -16.43 0.07
C GLU A 51 -9.01 -17.82 0.57
N LYS A 52 -9.19 -18.00 1.88
CA LYS A 52 -9.59 -19.27 2.51
C LYS A 52 -11.02 -19.21 3.04
#